data_AF-A0A839EFT2-F1
#
_entry.id   AF-A0A839EFT2-F1
#
_cell.length_a   1.000
_cell.length_b   1.000
_cell.length_c   1.000
_cell.angle_alpha   90.00
_cell.angle_beta   90.00
_cell.angle_gamma   90.00
#
_symmetry.space_group_name_H-M   'P 1'
#
loop_
_entity.id
_entity.type
_entity.pdbx_description
1 polymer ?
#
loop_
_entity_poly.entity_id
_entity_poly.type
_entity_poly.pdbx_seq_one_letter_code
_entity_poly.pdbx_strand_id
1 'polypeptide(L)'
;MVALQIRDVPDSVRDLLAEEARRRGTSLQGYLLEVLEREAADASNRRWLAAMRRRADRGRSAIDADAIVAAIADARRERAE
;
A
#
# COMPACT_ATOMS: atom_id res chain seq x y z
N MET A 1 14.23 4.44 -22.53
CA MET A 1 12.78 4.32 -22.81
C MET A 1 12.45 2.83 -22.85
N VAL A 2 11.45 2.38 -22.10
CA VAL A 2 11.02 0.97 -22.08
C VAL A 2 9.64 0.89 -22.73
N ALA A 3 9.46 -0.03 -23.67
CA ALA A 3 8.18 -0.28 -24.32
C ALA A 3 7.52 -1.50 -23.69
N LEU A 4 6.22 -1.39 -23.37
CA LEU A 4 5.39 -2.49 -22.90
C LEU A 4 4.35 -2.80 -23.98
N GLN A 5 4.30 -4.05 -24.43
CA GLN A 5 3.27 -4.52 -25.36
C GLN A 5 2.26 -5.39 -24.61
N ILE A 6 1.00 -4.98 -24.65
CA ILE A 6 -0.13 -5.77 -24.16
C ILE A 6 -0.69 -6.55 -25.34
N ARG A 7 -0.77 -7.88 -25.23
CA ARG A 7 -1.29 -8.77 -26.27
C ARG A 7 -2.70 -9.22 -25.94
N ASP A 8 -3.39 -9.72 -26.96
CA ASP A 8 -4.71 -10.35 -26.83
C ASP A 8 -5.77 -9.44 -26.19
N VAL A 9 -5.66 -8.13 -26.45
CA VAL A 9 -6.68 -7.15 -26.06
C VAL A 9 -7.85 -7.26 -27.02
N PRO A 10 -9.07 -7.56 -26.55
CA PRO A 10 -10.24 -7.56 -27.42
C PRO A 10 -10.45 -6.19 -28.08
N ASP A 11 -10.84 -6.18 -29.36
CA ASP A 11 -11.03 -4.93 -30.11
C ASP A 11 -12.02 -4.00 -29.41
N SER A 12 -13.11 -4.55 -28.86
CA SER A 12 -14.10 -3.78 -28.09
C SER A 12 -13.50 -3.06 -26.87
N VAL A 13 -12.55 -3.69 -26.18
CA VAL A 13 -11.85 -3.09 -25.03
C VAL A 13 -10.91 -2.00 -25.52
N ARG A 14 -10.15 -2.25 -26.58
CA ARG A 14 -9.25 -1.26 -27.19
C ARG A 14 -10.02 -0.01 -27.63
N ASP A 15 -11.15 -0.20 -28.30
CA ASP A 15 -11.96 0.88 -28.84
C ASP A 15 -12.56 1.75 -27.73
N LEU A 16 -13.09 1.11 -26.67
CA LEU A 16 -13.58 1.81 -25.48
C LEU A 16 -12.48 2.67 -24.83
N LEU A 17 -11.27 2.13 -24.67
CA LEU A 17 -10.14 2.85 -24.10
C LEU A 17 -9.67 3.99 -25.01
N ALA A 18 -9.71 3.79 -26.33
CA ALA A 18 -9.38 4.83 -27.30
C ALA A 18 -10.41 5.96 -27.31
N GLU A 19 -11.69 5.67 -27.11
CA GLU A 19 -12.73 6.68 -26.90
C GLU A 19 -12.52 7.48 -25.62
N GLU A 20 -12.21 6.81 -24.51
CA GLU A 20 -11.92 7.49 -23.24
C GLU A 20 -10.68 8.39 -23.34
N ALA A 21 -9.61 7.91 -24.00
CA ALA A 21 -8.43 8.71 -24.27
C ALA A 21 -8.76 9.97 -25.10
N ARG A 22 -9.58 9.82 -26.15
CA ARG A 22 -10.07 10.94 -26.97
C ARG A 22 -10.90 11.93 -26.15
N ARG A 23 -11.80 11.46 -25.29
CA ARG A 23 -12.59 12.31 -24.38
C ARG A 23 -11.70 13.17 -23.48
N ARG A 24 -10.56 12.63 -23.06
CA ARG A 24 -9.56 13.32 -22.21
C ARG A 24 -8.55 14.16 -23.00
N GLY A 25 -8.63 14.19 -24.33
CA GLY A 25 -7.69 14.93 -25.18
C GLY A 25 -6.27 14.36 -25.18
N THR A 26 -6.10 13.07 -24.86
CA THR A 26 -4.80 12.40 -24.84
C THR A 26 -4.74 11.27 -25.87
N SER A 27 -3.53 10.83 -26.20
CA SER A 27 -3.35 9.63 -27.01
C SER A 27 -3.73 8.38 -26.21
N LEU A 28 -4.12 7.29 -26.88
CA LEU A 28 -4.38 6.01 -26.20
C LEU A 28 -3.17 5.56 -25.38
N GLN A 29 -1.96 5.73 -25.92
CA GLN A 29 -0.74 5.35 -25.21
C GLN A 29 -0.49 6.20 -23.95
N GLY A 30 -0.71 7.52 -24.04
CA GLY A 30 -0.62 8.41 -22.87
C GLY A 30 -1.66 8.07 -21.80
N TYR A 31 -2.91 7.85 -22.22
CA TYR A 31 -3.96 7.39 -21.33
C TYR A 31 -3.62 6.08 -20.61
N LEU A 32 -3.14 5.07 -21.36
CA LEU A 32 -2.75 3.79 -20.77
C LEU A 32 -1.57 3.91 -19.82
N LEU A 33 -0.61 4.79 -20.11
CA LEU A 33 0.49 5.07 -19.22
C LEU A 33 -0.01 5.64 -17.88
N GLU A 34 -0.89 6.64 -17.91
CA GLU A 34 -1.50 7.22 -16.70
C GLU A 34 -2.28 6.16 -15.89
N VAL A 35 -2.97 5.25 -16.58
CA VAL A 35 -3.67 4.12 -15.93
C VAL A 35 -2.69 3.21 -15.21
N LEU A 36 -1.59 2.84 -15.86
CA LEU A 36 -0.56 1.98 -15.29
C LEU A 36 0.17 2.65 -14.12
N GLU A 37 0.49 3.93 -14.22
CA GLU A 37 1.15 4.70 -13.16
C GLU A 37 0.27 4.79 -11.91
N ARG A 38 -1.02 5.07 -12.08
CA ARG A 38 -1.97 5.10 -10.97
C ARG A 38 -2.08 3.73 -10.29
N GLU A 39 -2.25 2.65 -11.05
CA GLU A 39 -2.34 1.31 -10.45
C GLU A 39 -1.04 0.92 -9.74
N ALA A 40 0.12 1.29 -10.29
CA ALA A 40 1.42 1.04 -9.64
C ALA A 40 1.57 1.81 -8.33
N ALA A 41 1.12 3.07 -8.28
CA ALA A 41 1.09 3.88 -7.07
C ALA A 41 0.18 3.25 -6.00
N ASP A 42 -1.03 2.84 -6.39
CA ASP A 42 -1.99 2.19 -5.51
C ASP A 42 -1.46 0.86 -4.97
N ALA A 43 -0.88 0.02 -5.83
CA ALA A 43 -0.25 -1.23 -5.43
C ALA A 43 0.91 -1.01 -4.43
N SER A 44 1.72 0.02 -4.66
CA SER A 44 2.83 0.40 -3.77
C SER A 44 2.32 0.85 -2.41
N ASN A 45 1.27 1.69 -2.38
CA ASN A 45 0.65 2.14 -1.15
C ASN A 45 0.05 0.96 -0.34
N ARG A 46 -0.68 0.05 -1.01
CA ARG A 46 -1.21 -1.17 -0.38
C ARG A 46 -0.11 -2.03 0.24
N ARG A 47 1.02 -2.21 -0.46
CA ARG A 47 2.18 -2.94 0.06
C ARG A 47 2.80 -2.27 1.27
N TRP A 48 2.94 -0.95 1.25
CA TRP A 48 3.46 -0.17 2.37
C TRP A 48 2.55 -0.27 3.61
N LEU A 49 1.23 -0.11 3.44
CA LEU A 49 0.26 -0.27 4.51
C LEU A 49 0.31 -1.69 5.11
N ALA A 50 0.39 -2.73 4.28
CA ALA A 50 0.52 -4.10 4.75
C ALA A 50 1.83 -4.32 5.53
N ALA A 51 2.94 -3.73 5.08
CA ALA A 51 4.22 -3.80 5.78
C ALA A 51 4.20 -3.05 7.12
N MET A 52 3.50 -1.91 7.21
CA MET A 52 3.30 -1.19 8.45
C MET A 52 2.45 -1.99 9.45
N ARG A 53 1.34 -2.58 9.01
CA ARG A 53 0.52 -3.46 9.86
C ARG A 53 1.34 -4.60 10.46
N ARG A 54 2.11 -5.31 9.63
CA ARG A 54 3.04 -6.36 10.10
C ARG A 54 4.09 -5.85 11.09
N ARG A 55 4.56 -4.61 10.94
CA ARG A 55 5.50 -3.99 11.90
C ARG A 55 4.80 -3.63 13.21
N ALA A 56 3.60 -3.08 13.17
CA ALA A 56 2.80 -2.79 14.36
C ALA A 56 2.42 -4.08 15.12
N ASP A 57 2.12 -5.16 14.41
CA ASP A 57 1.83 -6.47 15.02
C ASP A 57 3.07 -7.09 15.68
N ARG A 58 4.25 -6.94 15.07
CA ARG A 58 5.52 -7.38 15.68
C ARG A 58 6.03 -6.46 16.79
N GLY A 59 5.65 -5.18 16.76
CA GLY A 59 6.03 -4.17 17.74
C GLY A 59 5.08 -4.05 18.93
N ARG A 60 3.92 -4.72 18.88
CA ARG A 60 3.09 -4.95 20.06
C ARG A 60 3.84 -5.89 20.98
N SER A 61 4.53 -5.33 21.97
CA SER A 61 5.09 -6.10 23.06
C SER A 61 3.99 -6.99 23.64
N ALA A 62 4.28 -8.27 23.86
CA ALA A 62 3.33 -9.19 24.51
C ALA A 62 3.08 -8.82 25.98
N ILE A 63 3.80 -7.81 26.49
CA ILE A 63 3.67 -7.28 27.83
C ILE A 63 2.68 -6.13 27.79
N ASP A 64 1.56 -6.34 28.46
CA ASP A 64 0.53 -5.32 28.65
C ASP A 64 1.03 -4.16 29.52
N ALA A 65 0.46 -2.97 29.31
CA ALA A 65 0.85 -1.77 30.05
C ALA A 65 0.69 -1.94 31.56
N ASP A 66 -0.37 -2.64 31.98
CA ASP A 66 -0.64 -2.92 33.39
C ASP A 66 0.42 -3.86 34.01
N ALA A 67 0.93 -4.82 33.22
CA ALA A 67 2.02 -5.69 33.65
C ALA A 67 3.34 -4.92 33.84
N ILE A 68 3.61 -3.92 32.99
CA ILE A 68 4.76 -3.02 33.16
C ILE A 68 4.61 -2.18 34.43
N VAL A 69 3.42 -1.60 34.65
CA VAL A 69 3.13 -0.79 35.84
C VAL A 69 3.27 -1.61 37.12
N ALA A 70 2.74 -2.84 37.13
CA ALA A 70 2.88 -3.76 38.26
C ALA A 70 4.36 -4.06 38.55
N ALA A 71 5.13 -4.44 37.53
CA ALA A 71 6.57 -4.72 37.69
C ALA A 71 7.36 -3.51 38.23
N ILE A 72 7.02 -2.28 37.79
CA ILE A 72 7.63 -1.05 38.31
C ILE A 72 7.25 -0.82 39.77
N ALA A 73 5.99 -1.05 40.14
CA ALA A 73 5.51 -0.89 41.50
C ALA A 73 6.18 -1.88 42.45
N ASP A 74 6.34 -3.13 42.03
CA ASP A 74 6.99 -4.20 42.80
C ASP A 74 8.46 -3.85 43.07
N ALA A 75 9.20 -3.47 42.03
CA ALA A 75 10.61 -3.05 42.13
C ALA A 75 10.85 -1.77 42.95
N ARG A 76 9.79 -0.98 43.22
CA ARG A 76 9.86 0.18 44.12
C ARG A 76 9.63 -0.21 45.58
N ARG A 77 8.77 -1.21 45.83
CA ARG A 77 8.53 -1.73 47.19
C ARG A 77 9.76 -2.46 47.73
N GLU A 78 10.39 -3.27 46.89
CA GLU A 78 11.64 -3.98 47.22
C GLU A 78 12.82 -3.06 47.57
N ARG A 79 12.81 -1.79 47.14
CA ARG A 79 13.84 -0.79 47.50
C ARG A 79 13.50 0.02 48.75
N ALA A 80 12.24 -0.01 49.18
CA ALA A 80 11.77 0.70 50.35
C ALA A 80 11.81 -0.15 51.62
N GLU A 81 11.97 -1.46 51.46
CA GLU A 81 12.33 -2.45 52.50
C GLU A 81 13.86 -2.54 52.67
#